data_AF-A0A0B6X7B0-F1
#
_entry.id   AF-A0A0B6X7B0-F1
#
_cell.length_a   1.000
_cell.length_b   1.000
_cell.length_c   1.000
_cell.angle_alpha   90.00
_cell.angle_beta   90.00
_cell.angle_gamma   90.00
#
_symmetry.space_group_name_H-M   'P 1'
#
loop_
_entity.id
_entity.type
_entity.pdbx_description
1 polymer ?
#
loop_
_entity_poly.entity_id
_entity_poly.type
_entity_poly.pdbx_seq_one_letter_code
_entity_poly.pdbx_strand_id
1 'polypeptide(L)'
;MMVTLRLTVWQVIAAALLKRHFGLSLADTALCETDTVAELIAGGVRPSEAINELVDKYDLTRLNTQVIPRSTPYLDIHDELTVIFDSGLAEMLFRQTRP
;
A
#
# COMPACT_ATOMS: atom_id res chain seq x y z
N MET A 1 14.23 8.58 -14.80
CA MET A 1 12.83 8.32 -15.17
C MET A 1 12.25 6.99 -14.65
N MET A 2 13.03 5.95 -14.33
CA MET A 2 12.47 4.68 -13.80
C MET A 2 12.21 4.67 -12.27
N VAL A 3 13.01 5.40 -11.48
CA VAL A 3 12.89 5.45 -10.01
C VAL A 3 11.56 6.10 -9.57
N THR A 4 11.17 7.16 -10.26
CA THR A 4 9.92 7.88 -10.01
C THR A 4 8.68 7.02 -10.22
N LEU A 5 8.69 6.12 -11.22
CA LEU A 5 7.54 5.27 -11.51
C LEU A 5 7.30 4.22 -10.41
N ARG A 6 8.38 3.61 -9.89
CA ARG A 6 8.27 2.65 -8.77
C ARG A 6 7.75 3.33 -7.52
N LEU A 7 8.21 4.55 -7.24
CA LEU A 7 7.77 5.34 -6.10
C LEU A 7 6.29 5.69 -6.20
N THR A 8 5.84 6.18 -7.36
CA THR A 8 4.42 6.49 -7.58
C THR A 8 3.54 5.24 -7.43
N VAL A 9 3.92 4.11 -8.03
CA VAL A 9 3.14 2.87 -7.90
C VAL A 9 3.07 2.41 -6.45
N TRP A 10 4.19 2.44 -5.72
CA TRP A 10 4.25 2.07 -4.31
C TRP A 10 3.33 2.96 -3.47
N GLN A 11 3.38 4.28 -3.67
CA GLN A 11 2.54 5.24 -2.96
C GLN A 11 1.05 5.09 -3.27
N VAL A 12 0.68 4.80 -4.53
CA VAL A 12 -0.72 4.55 -4.91
C VAL A 12 -1.25 3.30 -4.21
N ILE A 13 -0.45 2.22 -4.17
CA ILE A 13 -0.83 0.98 -3.46
C ILE A 13 -1.00 1.25 -1.97
N ALA A 14 -0.02 1.93 -1.34
CA ALA A 14 -0.09 2.28 0.08
C ALA A 14 -1.31 3.15 0.40
N ALA A 15 -1.59 4.17 -0.42
CA ALA A 15 -2.74 5.05 -0.25
C ALA A 15 -4.08 4.29 -0.31
N ALA A 16 -4.21 3.39 -1.28
CA ALA A 16 -5.42 2.59 -1.44
C ALA A 16 -5.59 1.58 -0.30
N LEU A 17 -4.51 0.97 0.19
CA LEU A 17 -4.54 0.10 1.38
C LEU A 17 -4.98 0.87 2.64
N LEU A 18 -4.38 2.03 2.91
CA LEU A 18 -4.72 2.88 4.06
C LEU A 18 -6.19 3.31 4.01
N LYS A 19 -6.65 3.80 2.85
CA LYS A 19 -8.01 4.26 2.68
C LYS A 19 -9.02 3.12 2.85
N ARG A 20 -8.73 1.93 2.31
CA ARG A 20 -9.64 0.78 2.34
C ARG A 20 -9.69 0.10 3.70
N HIS A 21 -8.55 -0.04 4.36
CA HIS A 21 -8.44 -0.83 5.58
C HIS A 21 -8.53 -0.01 6.86
N PHE A 22 -8.12 1.25 6.82
CA PHE A 22 -8.02 2.11 8.01
C PHE A 22 -8.75 3.44 7.85
N GLY A 23 -9.31 3.74 6.67
CA GLY A 23 -9.96 5.02 6.39
C GLY A 23 -8.98 6.21 6.40
N LEU A 24 -7.67 5.95 6.32
CA LEU A 24 -6.62 6.96 6.39
C LEU A 24 -6.19 7.41 4.99
N SER A 25 -5.78 8.67 4.86
CA SER A 25 -5.14 9.15 3.64
C SER A 25 -3.64 9.00 3.75
N LEU A 26 -2.96 8.78 2.62
CA LEU A 26 -1.49 8.71 2.58
C LEU A 26 -0.85 9.97 3.18
N ALA A 27 -1.45 11.15 2.94
CA ALA A 27 -1.00 12.44 3.44
C ALA A 27 -0.94 12.54 4.97
N ASP A 28 -1.74 11.74 5.68
CA ASP A 28 -1.74 11.69 7.15
C ASP A 28 -0.63 10.78 7.71
N THR A 29 0.20 10.19 6.83
CA THR A 29 1.22 9.20 7.19
C THR A 29 2.60 9.60 6.70
N ALA A 30 3.63 9.07 7.36
CA ALA A 30 5.02 9.22 6.93
C ALA A 30 5.31 8.64 5.54
N LEU A 31 4.38 7.87 4.97
CA LEU A 31 4.48 7.26 3.64
C LEU A 31 4.17 8.24 2.50
N CYS A 32 3.73 9.47 2.81
CA CYS A 32 3.63 10.55 1.84
C CYS A 32 5.01 11.06 1.41
N GLU A 33 6.01 10.96 2.28
CA GLU A 33 7.35 11.47 2.03
C GLU A 33 8.09 10.59 1.01
N THR A 34 8.56 11.24 -0.05
CA THR A 34 9.24 10.56 -1.17
C THR A 34 10.53 9.88 -0.69
N ASP A 35 11.31 10.54 0.17
CA ASP A 35 12.55 9.98 0.72
C ASP A 35 12.30 8.73 1.56
N THR A 36 11.27 8.75 2.42
CA THR A 36 10.87 7.59 3.22
C THR A 36 10.47 6.41 2.34
N VAL A 37 9.67 6.65 1.30
CA VAL A 37 9.27 5.58 0.37
C VAL A 37 10.46 5.06 -0.44
N ALA A 38 11.38 5.93 -0.87
CA ALA A 38 12.58 5.51 -1.59
C ALA A 38 13.46 4.59 -0.72
N GLU A 39 13.60 4.90 0.57
CA GLU A 39 14.36 4.07 1.52
C GLU A 39 13.70 2.71 1.74
N LEU A 40 12.37 2.67 1.91
CA LEU A 40 11.60 1.44 2.04
C LEU A 40 11.73 0.56 0.78
N ILE A 41 11.64 1.17 -0.41
CA ILE A 41 11.84 0.45 -1.68
C ILE A 41 13.29 -0.07 -1.79
N ALA A 42 14.29 0.72 -1.38
CA ALA A 42 15.69 0.31 -1.37
C ALA A 42 15.95 -0.84 -0.39
N GLY A 43 15.25 -0.86 0.74
CA GLY A 43 15.23 -1.96 1.70
C GLY A 43 14.40 -3.18 1.28
N GLY A 44 13.69 -3.12 0.14
CA GLY A 44 12.83 -4.20 -0.32
C GLY A 44 11.51 -4.35 0.45
N VAL A 45 11.12 -3.32 1.20
CA VAL A 45 9.91 -3.30 2.03
C VAL A 45 8.68 -3.04 1.16
N ARG A 46 7.65 -3.87 1.36
CA ARG A 46 6.39 -3.78 0.63
C ARG A 46 5.46 -2.72 1.27
N PRO A 47 4.52 -2.15 0.51
CA PRO A 47 3.52 -1.23 1.05
C PRO A 47 2.75 -1.81 2.25
N SER A 48 2.33 -3.07 2.16
CA SER A 48 1.64 -3.78 3.25
C SER A 48 2.49 -3.88 4.52
N GLU A 49 3.76 -4.25 4.40
CA GLU A 49 4.70 -4.35 5.51
C GLU A 49 4.93 -2.98 6.19
N ALA A 50 5.14 -1.93 5.39
CA ALA A 50 5.31 -0.58 5.93
C ALA A 50 4.06 -0.07 6.65
N ILE A 51 2.86 -0.45 6.19
CA ILE A 51 1.62 -0.14 6.90
C ILE A 51 1.48 -0.98 8.17
N ASN A 52 1.94 -2.25 8.18
CA ASN A 52 1.96 -3.08 9.39
C ASN A 52 2.83 -2.46 10.48
N GLU A 53 3.97 -1.85 10.12
CA GLU A 53 4.79 -1.08 11.07
C GLU A 53 4.03 0.13 11.63
N LEU A 54 3.20 0.80 10.82
CA LEU A 54 2.32 1.87 11.31
C LEU A 54 1.21 1.34 12.21
N VAL A 55 0.68 0.14 11.91
CA VAL A 55 -0.29 -0.55 12.75
C VAL A 55 0.30 -0.82 14.12
N ASP A 56 1.52 -1.34 14.20
CA ASP A 56 2.21 -1.60 15.47
C ASP A 56 2.58 -0.30 16.20
N LYS A 57 3.00 0.74 15.48
CA LYS A 57 3.42 2.02 16.08
C LYS A 57 2.26 2.83 16.65
N TYR A 58 1.09 2.77 16.02
CA TYR A 58 -0.07 3.61 16.35
C TYR A 58 -1.31 2.81 16.76
N ASP A 59 -1.17 1.50 17.01
CA ASP A 59 -2.27 0.57 17.34
C ASP A 59 -3.48 0.71 16.38
N LEU A 60 -3.21 0.79 15.07
CA LEU A 60 -4.26 1.04 14.08
C LEU A 60 -5.25 -0.13 14.02
N THR A 61 -6.53 0.20 14.10
CA THR A 61 -7.61 -0.80 14.00
C THR A 61 -8.16 -0.85 12.58
N ARG A 62 -8.31 -2.06 12.01
CA ARG A 62 -8.96 -2.23 10.70
C ARG A 62 -10.43 -1.79 10.76
N LEU A 63 -10.81 -0.86 9.89
CA LEU A 63 -12.18 -0.40 9.67
C LEU A 63 -12.91 -1.17 8.56
N ASN A 64 -12.21 -2.09 7.87
CA ASN A 64 -12.81 -2.82 6.75
C ASN A 64 -13.94 -3.76 7.22
N THR A 65 -15.17 -3.49 6.79
CA THR A 65 -16.34 -4.34 7.00
C THR A 65 -16.33 -5.54 6.04
N GLN A 66 -15.38 -6.45 6.20
CA GLN A 66 -15.47 -7.73 5.50
C GLN A 66 -16.58 -8.58 6.12
N VAL A 67 -17.32 -9.32 5.28
CA VAL A 67 -18.35 -10.29 5.73
C VAL A 67 -17.78 -11.27 6.75
N ILE A 68 -16.48 -11.56 6.63
CA ILE A 68 -15.71 -12.30 7.62
C ILE A 68 -14.67 -11.32 8.20
N PRO A 69 -14.84 -10.87 9.46
CA PRO A 69 -13.85 -10.03 10.10
C PRO A 69 -12.54 -10.81 10.22
N ARG A 70 -11.43 -10.24 9.74
CA ARG A 70 -10.12 -10.81 10.04
C ARG A 70 -9.81 -10.57 11.51
N SER A 71 -9.28 -11.60 12.17
CA SER A 71 -8.91 -11.53 13.59
C SER A 71 -7.70 -10.65 13.86
N THR A 72 -6.98 -10.22 12.82
CA THR A 72 -5.73 -9.45 12.94
C THR A 72 -5.83 -8.12 12.17
N PRO A 73 -5.24 -7.03 12.71
CA PRO A 73 -5.20 -5.74 12.02
C PRO A 73 -4.20 -5.72 10.85
N TYR A 74 -3.23 -6.65 10.84
CA TYR A 74 -2.18 -6.75 9.83
C TYR A 74 -2.72 -6.95 8.40
N LEU A 75 -2.09 -6.27 7.45
CA LEU A 75 -2.24 -6.46 6.00
C LEU A 75 -1.45 -7.68 5.54
N ASP A 76 -2.04 -8.42 4.61
CA ASP A 76 -1.42 -9.56 3.94
C ASP A 76 -1.32 -9.29 2.43
N ILE A 77 -0.54 -10.10 1.72
CA ILE A 77 -0.44 -10.11 0.25
C ILE A 77 -1.81 -10.08 -0.43
N HIS A 78 -2.82 -10.75 0.12
CA HIS A 78 -4.18 -10.70 -0.43
C HIS A 78 -4.79 -9.29 -0.47
N ASP A 79 -4.52 -8.46 0.54
CA ASP A 79 -4.99 -7.08 0.59
C ASP A 79 -4.27 -6.23 -0.48
N GLU A 80 -2.96 -6.42 -0.61
CA GLU A 80 -2.13 -5.74 -1.62
C GLU A 80 -2.55 -6.10 -3.05
N LEU A 81 -2.75 -7.39 -3.33
CA LEU A 81 -3.23 -7.86 -4.63
C LEU A 81 -4.62 -7.31 -4.94
N THR A 82 -5.54 -7.31 -3.97
CA THR A 82 -6.89 -6.78 -4.15
C THR A 82 -6.84 -5.32 -4.61
N VAL A 83 -6.01 -4.50 -3.96
CA VAL A 83 -5.81 -3.10 -4.34
C VAL A 83 -5.23 -2.98 -5.74
N ILE A 84 -4.21 -3.76 -6.09
CA ILE A 84 -3.57 -3.69 -7.42
C ILE A 84 -4.57 -4.00 -8.55
N PHE A 85 -5.46 -4.98 -8.35
CA PHE A 85 -6.48 -5.33 -9.33
C PHE A 85 -7.63 -4.31 -9.37
N ASP A 86 -8.12 -3.86 -8.22
CA ASP A 86 -9.23 -2.89 -8.12
C ASP A 86 -8.85 -1.51 -8.65
N SER A 87 -7.58 -1.12 -8.50
CA SER A 87 -7.07 0.19 -8.95
C SER A 87 -6.82 0.27 -10.45
N GLY A 88 -6.98 -0.82 -11.21
CA GLY A 88 -6.55 -0.89 -12.61
C GLY A 88 -5.02 -0.76 -12.81
N LEU A 89 -4.24 -0.79 -11.72
CA LEU A 89 -2.78 -0.76 -11.76
C LEU A 89 -2.22 -2.01 -12.43
N ALA A 90 -2.89 -3.16 -12.26
CA ALA A 90 -2.58 -4.36 -13.04
C ALA A 90 -2.62 -4.05 -14.55
N GLU A 91 -3.65 -3.36 -15.02
CA GLU A 91 -3.79 -2.97 -16.43
C GLU A 91 -2.71 -1.97 -16.87
N MET A 92 -2.34 -1.01 -16.01
CA MET A 92 -1.25 -0.07 -16.27
C MET A 92 0.13 -0.77 -16.35
N LEU A 93 0.39 -1.72 -15.45
CA LEU A 93 1.61 -2.53 -15.47
C LEU A 93 1.67 -3.42 -16.72
N PHE A 94 0.56 -4.06 -17.10
CA PHE A 94 0.47 -4.89 -18.31
C PHE A 94 0.61 -4.07 -19.61
N ARG A 95 0.13 -2.81 -19.64
CA ARG A 95 0.29 -1.93 -20.81
C ARG A 95 1.73 -1.48 -21.04
N GLN A 96 2.54 -1.42 -19.98
CA GLN A 96 3.97 -1.07 -20.05
C GLN A 96 4.87 -2.24 -20.45
N THR A 97 4.36 -3.47 -20.43
CA THR A 97 5.06 -4.70 -20.86
C THR A 97 4.60 -5.21 -22.22
N ARG A 98 4.17 -4.32 -23.13
CA ARG A 98 4.00 -4.65 -24.54
C ARG A 98 5.25 -4.14 -25.29
N PRO A 99 6.01 -5.00 -26.01
CA PRO A 99 7.11 -4.56 -26.87
C PRO A 99 6.60 -3.70 -28.03
#